data_AF-A0A7S2I970-F1
#
_entry.id   AF-A0A7S2I970-F1
#
_cell.length_a   1.000
_cell.length_b   1.000
_cell.length_c   1.000
_cell.angle_alpha   90.00
_cell.angle_beta   90.00
_cell.angle_gamma   90.00
#
_symmetry.space_group_name_H-M   'P 1'
#
loop_
_entity.id
_entity.type
_entity.pdbx_description
1 polymer ?
#
loop_
_entity_poly.entity_id
_entity_poly.type
_entity_poly.pdbx_seq_one_letter_code
_entity_poly.pdbx_strand_id
1 'polypeptide(L)'
;TGEDCIAESEADIDVLLEMGFGKCTLSVQGPRGEHLKAGCLAGRRIVTSYPKLAQKFFAALEEPGKPTQIKCISGSVEAAIGLGLADGIVDLVETGTTMREAGLEEVAV
;
A
#
# COMPACT_ATOMS: atom_id res chain seq x y z
N THR A 1 -9.75 15.01 -9.56
CA THR A 1 -8.57 14.45 -8.87
C THR A 1 -9.01 13.22 -8.11
N GLY A 2 -8.16 12.20 -8.03
CA GLY A 2 -8.47 11.00 -7.24
C GLY A 2 -8.44 11.29 -5.74
N GLU A 3 -9.27 10.57 -4.98
CA GLU A 3 -9.33 10.66 -3.50
C GLU A 3 -8.02 10.20 -2.87
N ASP A 4 -7.33 9.27 -3.50
CA ASP A 4 -6.00 8.78 -3.12
C ASP A 4 -4.96 9.91 -3.14
N CYS A 5 -4.95 10.74 -4.20
CA CYS A 5 -4.06 11.89 -4.28
C CYS A 5 -4.34 12.91 -3.17
N ILE A 6 -5.61 13.11 -2.83
CA ILE A 6 -6.01 14.03 -1.76
C ILE A 6 -5.52 13.49 -0.41
N ALA A 7 -5.84 12.22 -0.12
CA ALA A 7 -5.48 11.55 1.11
C ALA A 7 -3.95 11.45 1.32
N GLU A 8 -3.19 11.24 0.24
CA GLU A 8 -1.72 11.25 0.26
C GLU A 8 -1.16 12.69 0.36
N SER A 9 -1.76 13.67 -0.31
CA SER A 9 -1.27 15.07 -0.24
C SER A 9 -1.48 15.70 1.14
N GLU A 10 -2.52 15.28 1.87
CA GLU A 10 -3.01 15.90 3.12
C GLU A 10 -3.40 17.38 2.95
N ALA A 11 -3.79 17.75 1.72
CA ALA A 11 -4.27 19.09 1.41
C ALA A 11 -5.68 19.33 1.98
N ASP A 12 -5.90 20.53 2.49
CA ASP A 12 -7.23 21.02 2.86
C ASP A 12 -7.97 21.45 1.59
N ILE A 13 -9.06 20.75 1.25
CA ILE A 13 -9.83 20.96 0.03
C ILE A 13 -11.33 20.85 0.28
N ASP A 14 -12.10 21.66 -0.45
CA ASP A 14 -13.56 21.55 -0.49
C ASP A 14 -14.00 20.54 -1.57
N VAL A 15 -14.71 19.48 -1.16
CA VAL A 15 -15.31 18.52 -2.09
C VAL A 15 -16.62 19.08 -2.62
N LEU A 16 -16.62 19.52 -3.88
CA LEU A 16 -17.80 20.09 -4.54
C LEU A 16 -18.77 19.04 -5.07
N LEU A 17 -18.26 17.90 -5.53
CA LEU A 17 -19.04 16.84 -6.14
C LEU A 17 -18.29 15.50 -6.13
N GLU A 18 -18.95 14.44 -5.65
CA GLU A 18 -18.48 13.07 -5.78
C GLU A 18 -18.96 12.48 -7.11
N MET A 19 -18.05 11.89 -7.89
CA MET A 19 -18.37 11.38 -9.23
C MET A 19 -18.96 9.96 -9.24
N GLY A 20 -18.74 9.17 -8.17
CA GLY A 20 -19.37 7.86 -7.99
C GLY A 20 -18.80 6.69 -8.82
N PHE A 21 -17.71 6.88 -9.55
CA PHE A 21 -17.02 5.85 -10.35
C PHE A 21 -15.51 5.82 -10.09
N GLY A 22 -14.81 4.76 -10.54
CA GLY A 22 -13.36 4.60 -10.35
C GLY A 22 -12.98 4.17 -8.92
N LYS A 23 -13.76 3.23 -8.35
CA LYS A 23 -13.57 2.77 -6.98
C LYS A 23 -12.31 1.91 -6.89
N CYS A 24 -11.32 2.40 -6.18
CA CYS A 24 -10.12 1.65 -5.82
C CYS A 24 -9.98 1.69 -4.29
N THR A 25 -9.37 0.66 -3.73
CA THR A 25 -9.03 0.60 -2.31
C THR A 25 -7.53 0.51 -2.16
N LEU A 26 -6.97 1.15 -1.14
CA LEU A 26 -5.55 1.02 -0.83
C LEU A 26 -5.33 -0.30 -0.08
N SER A 27 -4.59 -1.23 -0.69
CA SER A 27 -4.38 -2.57 -0.16
C SER A 27 -2.92 -2.81 0.20
N VAL A 28 -2.72 -3.42 1.36
CA VAL A 28 -1.43 -3.93 1.81
C VAL A 28 -1.29 -5.36 1.34
N GLN A 29 -0.19 -5.67 0.66
CA GLN A 29 -0.01 -6.94 -0.02
C GLN A 29 1.39 -7.51 0.24
N GLY A 30 1.48 -8.83 0.28
CA GLY A 30 2.74 -9.55 0.48
C GLY A 30 2.91 -10.68 -0.53
N PRO A 31 4.04 -11.41 -0.48
CA PRO A 31 4.27 -12.59 -1.30
C PRO A 31 3.16 -13.63 -1.07
N ARG A 32 2.60 -14.15 -2.17
CA ARG A 32 1.52 -15.13 -2.13
C ARG A 32 1.98 -16.45 -1.47
N GLY A 33 1.12 -17.01 -0.64
CA GLY A 33 1.33 -18.33 -0.02
C GLY A 33 1.96 -18.27 1.37
N GLU A 34 2.48 -17.11 1.78
CA GLU A 34 2.99 -16.92 3.15
C GLU A 34 1.87 -16.65 4.17
N HIS A 35 0.64 -16.37 3.73
CA HIS A 35 -0.53 -16.09 4.59
C HIS A 35 -0.20 -15.05 5.67
N LEU A 36 0.50 -13.98 5.26
CA LEU A 36 0.97 -12.94 6.15
C LEU A 36 -0.21 -12.19 6.76
N LYS A 37 -0.05 -11.75 8.01
CA LYS A 37 -0.93 -10.75 8.63
C LYS A 37 -0.29 -9.38 8.49
N ALA A 38 -1.08 -8.31 8.58
CA ALA A 38 -0.57 -6.93 8.46
C ALA A 38 0.56 -6.65 9.46
N GLY A 39 0.44 -7.13 10.70
CA GLY A 39 1.49 -7.01 11.72
C GLY A 39 2.79 -7.77 11.40
N CYS A 40 2.76 -8.77 10.51
CA CYS A 40 3.97 -9.46 10.07
C CYS A 40 4.85 -8.58 9.15
N LEU A 41 4.23 -7.59 8.49
CA LEU A 41 4.87 -6.63 7.60
C LEU A 41 5.34 -5.36 8.34
N ALA A 42 4.81 -5.11 9.55
CA ALA A 42 5.27 -4.01 10.39
C ALA A 42 6.77 -4.19 10.75
N GLY A 43 7.54 -3.11 10.60
CA GLY A 43 9.00 -3.13 10.79
C GLY A 43 9.79 -3.77 9.64
N ARG A 44 9.15 -4.15 8.52
CA ARG A 44 9.82 -4.67 7.31
C ARG A 44 9.98 -3.60 6.23
N ARG A 45 10.53 -3.99 5.07
CA ARG A 45 10.69 -3.12 3.90
C ARG A 45 9.40 -3.07 3.11
N ILE A 46 8.80 -1.91 3.03
CA ILE A 46 7.56 -1.66 2.29
C ILE A 46 7.84 -0.68 1.18
N VAL A 47 7.33 -0.96 -0.01
CA VAL A 47 7.36 -0.03 -1.14
C VAL A 47 5.95 0.36 -1.55
N THR A 48 5.79 1.61 -1.94
CA THR A 48 4.50 2.16 -2.29
C THR A 48 4.65 3.44 -3.10
N SER A 49 3.63 3.78 -3.87
CA SER A 49 3.45 5.13 -4.43
C SER A 49 2.83 6.11 -3.42
N TYR A 50 2.34 5.60 -2.28
CA TYR A 50 1.55 6.32 -1.26
C TYR A 50 2.25 6.27 0.12
N PRO A 51 3.45 6.87 0.27
CA PRO A 51 4.26 6.73 1.47
C PRO A 51 3.59 7.25 2.75
N LYS A 52 2.80 8.32 2.69
CA LYS A 52 2.15 8.87 3.89
C LYS A 52 0.97 8.00 4.33
N LEU A 53 0.17 7.49 3.40
CA LEU A 53 -0.91 6.55 3.72
C LEU A 53 -0.36 5.25 4.29
N ALA A 54 0.71 4.71 3.69
CA ALA A 54 1.40 3.55 4.24
C ALA A 54 1.97 3.80 5.64
N GLN A 55 2.58 4.97 5.88
CA GLN A 55 3.09 5.34 7.21
C GLN A 55 1.96 5.38 8.25
N LYS A 56 0.82 5.99 7.92
CA LYS A 56 -0.36 6.04 8.79
C LYS A 56 -0.87 4.64 9.13
N PHE A 57 -0.92 3.75 8.15
CA PHE A 57 -1.34 2.36 8.35
C PHE A 57 -0.39 1.61 9.29
N PHE A 58 0.92 1.64 9.01
CA PHE A 58 1.89 0.86 9.79
C PHE A 58 2.18 1.46 11.17
N ALA A 59 2.03 2.77 11.37
CA ALA A 59 2.24 3.40 12.68
C ALA A 59 1.37 2.79 13.80
N ALA A 60 0.18 2.27 13.47
CA ALA A 60 -0.69 1.60 14.42
C ALA A 60 -0.27 0.14 14.75
N LEU A 61 0.63 -0.44 13.95
CA LEU A 61 1.05 -1.84 14.02
C LEU A 61 2.51 -2.01 14.45
N GLU A 62 3.29 -0.93 14.46
CA GLU A 62 4.71 -0.94 14.77
C GLU A 62 5.01 -1.20 16.24
N GLU A 63 6.03 -2.02 16.50
CA GLU A 63 6.60 -2.18 17.84
C GLU A 63 7.59 -1.06 18.13
N PRO A 64 7.70 -0.61 19.41
CA PRO A 64 8.68 0.40 19.81
C PRO A 64 10.10 0.01 19.39
N GLY A 65 10.78 0.92 18.67
CA GLY A 65 12.17 0.72 18.22
C GLY A 65 12.31 -0.10 16.94
N LYS A 66 11.20 -0.49 16.28
CA LYS A 66 11.24 -1.23 15.01
C LYS A 66 10.33 -0.59 13.94
N PRO A 67 10.69 0.62 13.46
CA PRO A 67 9.90 1.31 12.45
C PRO A 67 9.93 0.58 11.10
N THR A 68 8.82 0.63 10.39
CA THR A 68 8.65 0.08 9.04
C THR A 68 9.44 0.92 8.04
N GLN A 69 10.21 0.26 7.19
CA GLN A 69 11.05 0.93 6.21
C GLN A 69 10.25 1.18 4.93
N ILE A 70 9.57 2.32 4.88
CA ILE A 70 8.73 2.70 3.75
C ILE A 70 9.55 3.45 2.71
N LYS A 71 9.56 2.97 1.47
CA LYS A 71 10.22 3.61 0.33
C LYS A 71 9.21 3.97 -0.74
N CYS A 72 9.25 5.23 -1.17
CA CYS A 72 8.46 5.70 -2.30
C CYS A 72 9.12 5.24 -3.62
N ILE A 73 8.33 4.69 -4.51
CA ILE A 73 8.72 4.33 -5.87
C ILE A 73 7.69 4.90 -6.84
N SER A 74 8.17 5.44 -7.96
CA SER A 74 7.32 5.80 -9.09
C SER A 74 7.23 4.63 -10.07
N GLY A 75 6.03 4.14 -10.37
CA GLY A 75 5.79 3.10 -11.37
C GLY A 75 5.29 1.78 -10.79
N SER A 76 5.58 0.67 -11.47
CA SER A 76 5.12 -0.68 -11.11
C SER A 76 5.71 -1.16 -9.78
N VAL A 77 4.92 -1.04 -8.72
CA VAL A 77 5.26 -1.51 -7.37
C VAL A 77 5.25 -3.04 -7.27
N GLU A 78 4.46 -3.71 -8.11
CA GLU A 78 4.27 -5.16 -8.13
C GLU A 78 5.58 -5.92 -8.43
N ALA A 79 6.49 -5.31 -9.18
CA ALA A 79 7.79 -5.89 -9.51
C ALA A 79 8.77 -5.90 -8.32
N ALA A 80 8.56 -5.05 -7.31
CA ALA A 80 9.54 -4.84 -6.25
C ALA A 80 9.75 -6.07 -5.36
N ILE A 81 8.71 -6.88 -5.14
CA ILE A 81 8.80 -8.14 -4.40
C ILE A 81 9.63 -9.15 -5.20
N GLY A 82 9.32 -9.34 -6.48
CA GLY A 82 10.07 -10.25 -7.35
C GLY A 82 11.56 -9.90 -7.50
N LEU A 83 11.90 -8.62 -7.36
CA LEU A 83 13.29 -8.12 -7.38
C LEU A 83 13.97 -8.13 -5.99
N GLY A 84 13.28 -8.54 -4.93
CA GLY A 84 13.80 -8.56 -3.56
C GLY A 84 14.01 -7.19 -2.92
N LEU A 85 13.41 -6.14 -3.51
CA LEU A 85 13.52 -4.76 -3.03
C LEU A 85 12.62 -4.49 -1.82
N ALA A 86 11.55 -5.27 -1.65
CA ALA A 86 10.58 -5.13 -0.58
C ALA A 86 10.14 -6.48 -0.03
N ASP A 87 9.60 -6.46 1.18
CA ASP A 87 8.96 -7.59 1.85
C ASP A 87 7.42 -7.51 1.77
N GLY A 88 6.88 -6.32 1.44
CA GLY A 88 5.48 -6.07 1.17
C GLY A 88 5.29 -4.78 0.36
N ILE A 89 4.10 -4.60 -0.20
CA ILE A 89 3.73 -3.39 -0.95
C ILE A 89 2.44 -2.78 -0.41
N VAL A 90 2.23 -1.49 -0.67
CA VAL A 90 0.94 -0.83 -0.48
C VAL A 90 0.58 -0.14 -1.77
N ASP A 91 -0.57 -0.48 -2.35
CA ASP A 91 -1.02 0.11 -3.62
C ASP A 91 -2.53 0.11 -3.80
N LEU A 92 -3.01 0.93 -4.72
CA LEU A 92 -4.41 0.92 -5.11
C LEU A 92 -4.75 -0.33 -5.90
N VAL A 93 -5.86 -0.96 -5.53
CA VAL A 93 -6.44 -2.10 -6.23
C VAL A 93 -7.93 -1.90 -6.42
N GLU A 94 -8.38 -2.25 -7.62
CA GLU A 94 -9.81 -2.37 -7.94
C GLU A 94 -10.23 -3.84 -7.84
N THR A 95 -9.75 -4.69 -8.75
CA THR A 95 -10.03 -6.13 -8.74
C THR A 95 -8.89 -6.97 -8.13
N GLY A 96 -7.69 -6.40 -8.06
CA GLY A 96 -6.47 -7.06 -7.60
C GLY A 96 -5.87 -8.08 -8.57
N THR A 97 -6.38 -8.20 -9.81
CA THR A 97 -5.91 -9.20 -10.79
C THR A 97 -4.42 -9.07 -11.10
N THR A 98 -3.95 -7.86 -11.41
CA THR A 98 -2.53 -7.59 -11.70
C THR A 98 -1.61 -8.05 -10.57
N MET A 99 -2.01 -7.80 -9.33
CA MET A 99 -1.21 -8.15 -8.16
C MET A 99 -1.15 -9.67 -7.96
N ARG A 100 -2.27 -10.37 -8.17
CA ARG A 100 -2.29 -11.85 -8.11
C ARG A 100 -1.44 -12.49 -9.19
N GLU A 101 -1.43 -11.91 -10.39
CA GLU A 101 -0.57 -12.34 -11.51
C GLU A 101 0.92 -12.09 -11.22
N ALA A 102 1.24 -11.00 -10.50
CA ALA A 102 2.57 -10.73 -9.99
C ALA A 102 2.98 -11.61 -8.78
N GLY A 103 2.12 -12.54 -8.35
CA GLY A 103 2.42 -13.44 -7.23
C GLY A 103 2.22 -12.80 -5.86
N LEU A 104 1.37 -11.79 -5.76
CA LEU A 104 1.04 -11.10 -4.52
C LEU A 104 -0.32 -11.53 -3.98
N GLU A 105 -0.47 -11.38 -2.67
CA GLU A 105 -1.69 -11.68 -1.93
C GLU A 105 -2.03 -10.50 -1.01
N GLU A 106 -3.32 -10.15 -0.97
CA GLU A 106 -3.85 -9.12 -0.09
C GLU A 106 -3.79 -9.57 1.37
N VAL A 107 -3.25 -8.69 2.20
CA VAL A 107 -3.03 -8.88 3.63
C VAL A 107 -4.01 -8.02 4.45
N ALA A 108 -4.29 -6.80 3.98
CA ALA A 108 -5.23 -5.86 4.60
C ALA A 108 -5.66 -4.77 3.61
N VAL A 109 -6.79 -4.12 3.91
CA VAL A 109 -7.37 -2.94 3.22
C VAL A 109 -7.84 -1.93 4.25
#